data_AF-A0AA89BBT9-F1
#
_entry.id   AF-A0AA89BBT9-F1
#
_cell.length_a   1.000
_cell.length_b   1.000
_cell.length_c   1.000
_cell.angle_alpha   90.00
_cell.angle_beta   90.00
_cell.angle_gamma   90.00
#
_symmetry.space_group_name_H-M   'P 1'
#
loop_
_entity.id
_entity.type
_entity.pdbx_description
1 polymer ?
#
loop_
_entity_poly.entity_id
_entity_poly.type
_entity_poly.pdbx_seq_one_letter_code
_entity_poly.pdbx_strand_id
1 'polypeptide(L)'
;MAENTSTAETVRVTVAEDRKSTPKGGGGDQNTAAMGATSIKMQKLIVFPLTIISFLLSLPILFSVIWLLYMRHYDCENLLQLPKLQVGIVAGLVVVFFVSNIAVFLRSRLLMPALILVMVPLIVMLTVGLALVGAYKMESRSIPGSPMWLKSKVLSDESWNNIKSCIYDTRTCDDLIARSYVLKSYDFTTSKLSPIESGCCRPAANCDMVYVNATFWRKGNGVQVDSSTPYDIDCDLWTNDQTILCYNCHACKQGFLKTIKGKWWKLGVFLVVMAIFLIASHLLLFVITMWEHYGG
;
A
#
# COMPACT_ATOMS: atom_id res chain seq x y z
N MET A 1 -29.02 -16.36 85.61
CA MET A 1 -28.55 -15.03 86.01
C MET A 1 -28.67 -14.13 84.78
N ALA A 2 -29.46 -13.05 84.88
CA ALA A 2 -29.45 -11.74 84.16
C ALA A 2 -29.18 -11.72 82.63
N GLU A 3 -29.76 -10.87 81.76
CA GLU A 3 -30.80 -9.83 81.78
C GLU A 3 -31.08 -9.46 80.29
N ASN A 4 -32.33 -9.15 79.97
CA ASN A 4 -32.85 -8.08 79.10
C ASN A 4 -32.38 -7.74 77.65
N THR A 5 -33.45 -7.51 76.84
CA THR A 5 -33.74 -6.42 75.87
C THR A 5 -33.45 -6.54 74.36
N SER A 6 -34.39 -5.91 73.62
CA SER A 6 -34.65 -5.80 72.19
C SER A 6 -33.51 -5.14 71.38
N THR A 7 -33.48 -5.10 70.04
CA THR A 7 -34.49 -4.57 69.08
C THR A 7 -33.98 -4.71 67.63
N ALA A 8 -34.93 -4.75 66.67
CA ALA A 8 -34.88 -4.33 65.26
C ALA A 8 -33.97 -5.11 64.27
N GLU A 9 -34.53 -5.96 63.39
CA GLU A 9 -35.04 -5.66 62.03
C GLU A 9 -33.92 -5.28 61.04
N THR A 10 -33.84 -5.71 59.79
CA THR A 10 -34.56 -6.61 58.86
C THR A 10 -33.63 -6.73 57.64
N VAL A 11 -33.70 -7.80 56.85
CA VAL A 11 -33.91 -7.78 55.38
C VAL A 11 -34.10 -9.24 54.95
N ARG A 12 -35.34 -9.56 54.58
CA ARG A 12 -35.75 -10.87 54.05
C ARG A 12 -35.38 -10.96 52.56
N VAL A 13 -34.65 -12.02 52.27
CA VAL A 13 -34.68 -12.75 51.00
C VAL A 13 -36.12 -13.18 50.70
N THR A 14 -36.58 -13.07 49.46
CA THR A 14 -37.04 -14.23 48.66
C THR A 14 -37.56 -13.82 47.28
N VAL A 15 -37.16 -14.68 46.34
CA VAL A 15 -37.50 -14.75 44.93
C VAL A 15 -38.93 -15.27 44.72
N ALA A 16 -39.57 -14.69 43.69
CA ALA A 16 -40.64 -15.15 42.79
C ALA A 16 -41.81 -16.00 43.33
N GLU A 17 -43.04 -15.54 43.06
CA GLU A 17 -44.09 -16.44 42.58
C GLU A 17 -45.02 -15.75 41.57
N ASP A 18 -45.27 -16.46 40.47
CA ASP A 18 -46.12 -16.11 39.34
C ASP A 18 -47.59 -16.29 39.71
N ARG A 19 -48.43 -15.24 39.59
CA ARG A 19 -49.89 -15.38 39.59
C ARG A 19 -50.53 -14.51 38.52
N LYS A 20 -50.81 -15.18 37.41
CA LYS A 20 -51.73 -14.83 36.33
C LYS A 20 -53.02 -14.15 36.81
N SER A 21 -53.27 -12.92 36.35
CA SER A 21 -54.61 -12.36 36.21
C SER A 21 -54.67 -11.40 35.01
N THR A 22 -55.52 -11.73 34.04
CA THR A 22 -56.03 -10.82 33.00
C THR A 22 -57.57 -10.94 33.06
N PRO A 23 -58.39 -9.99 32.55
CA PRO A 23 -58.04 -8.78 31.80
C PRO A 23 -58.79 -7.50 32.25
N LYS A 24 -58.21 -6.32 32.01
CA LYS A 24 -58.97 -5.10 31.69
C LYS A 24 -58.08 -4.11 30.94
N GLY A 25 -58.60 -3.62 29.83
CA GLY A 25 -57.85 -3.01 28.74
C GLY A 25 -57.24 -1.64 29.04
N GLY A 26 -56.20 -1.36 28.27
CA GLY A 26 -55.53 -0.07 28.10
C GLY A 26 -54.48 -0.22 26.99
N GLY A 27 -54.87 0.01 25.74
CA GLY A 27 -54.08 -0.24 24.54
C GLY A 27 -52.96 0.78 24.33
N GLY A 28 -51.87 0.69 25.09
CA GLY A 28 -50.69 1.57 24.97
C GLY A 28 -49.35 0.88 24.68
N ASP A 29 -49.15 -0.38 25.09
CA ASP A 29 -47.80 -0.98 25.14
C ASP A 29 -47.34 -1.73 23.90
N GLN A 30 -48.25 -2.12 23.00
CA GLN A 30 -47.86 -2.91 21.82
C GLN A 30 -47.13 -2.07 20.77
N ASN A 31 -47.47 -0.78 20.65
CA ASN A 31 -46.87 0.10 19.64
C ASN A 31 -45.46 0.53 20.03
N THR A 32 -45.18 0.74 21.32
CA THR A 32 -43.85 1.13 21.82
C THR A 32 -42.87 -0.04 21.80
N ALA A 33 -43.33 -1.25 22.15
CA ALA A 33 -42.54 -2.47 22.04
C ALA A 33 -42.30 -2.88 20.58
N ALA A 34 -43.29 -2.72 19.70
CA ALA A 34 -43.12 -2.94 18.26
C ALA A 34 -42.19 -1.89 17.63
N MET A 35 -42.30 -0.62 18.00
CA MET A 35 -41.45 0.46 17.48
C MET A 35 -39.99 0.33 17.96
N GLY A 36 -39.77 -0.08 19.22
CA GLY A 36 -38.45 -0.45 19.74
C GLY A 36 -37.86 -1.69 19.05
N ALA A 37 -38.65 -2.75 18.85
CA ALA A 37 -38.20 -3.95 18.15
C ALA A 37 -37.92 -3.73 16.66
N THR A 38 -38.62 -2.80 16.02
CA THR A 38 -38.41 -2.43 14.60
C THR A 38 -37.17 -1.56 14.44
N SER A 39 -36.91 -0.63 15.37
CA SER A 39 -35.68 0.16 15.43
C SER A 39 -34.44 -0.73 15.65
N ILE A 40 -34.49 -1.66 16.61
CA ILE A 40 -33.39 -2.61 16.90
C ILE A 40 -33.12 -3.57 15.72
N LYS A 41 -34.16 -3.99 14.98
CA LYS A 41 -33.98 -4.82 13.77
C LYS A 41 -33.36 -4.04 12.62
N MET A 42 -33.74 -2.79 12.40
CA MET A 42 -33.18 -1.93 11.35
C MET A 42 -31.73 -1.53 11.64
N GLN A 43 -31.39 -1.35 12.93
CA GLN A 43 -30.04 -1.09 13.41
C GLN A 43 -29.05 -2.23 13.07
N LYS A 44 -29.40 -3.48 13.40
CA LYS A 44 -28.57 -4.64 13.05
C LYS A 44 -28.49 -4.87 11.54
N LEU A 45 -29.53 -4.50 10.79
CA LEU A 45 -29.57 -4.69 9.33
C LEU A 45 -28.62 -3.74 8.58
N ILE A 46 -28.34 -2.54 9.09
CA ILE A 46 -27.48 -1.53 8.44
C ILE A 46 -26.05 -1.53 8.99
N VAL A 47 -25.89 -1.65 10.32
CA VAL A 47 -24.56 -1.60 10.94
C VAL A 47 -23.75 -2.85 10.64
N PHE A 48 -24.37 -4.02 10.70
CA PHE A 48 -23.69 -5.30 10.43
C PHE A 48 -23.04 -5.37 9.03
N PRO A 49 -23.72 -5.07 7.91
CA PRO A 49 -23.08 -5.10 6.60
C PRO A 49 -21.97 -4.05 6.45
N LEU A 50 -22.11 -2.85 7.02
CA LEU A 50 -21.05 -1.84 6.97
C LEU A 50 -19.79 -2.26 7.75
N THR A 51 -19.96 -2.98 8.86
CA THR A 51 -18.82 -3.58 9.58
C THR A 51 -18.15 -4.69 8.78
N ILE A 52 -18.93 -5.53 8.09
CA ILE A 52 -18.39 -6.54 7.17
C ILE A 52 -17.63 -5.88 6.02
N ILE A 53 -18.19 -4.84 5.41
CA ILE A 53 -17.54 -4.09 4.33
C ILE A 53 -16.21 -3.49 4.81
N SER A 54 -16.18 -2.91 6.01
CA SER A 54 -14.96 -2.35 6.59
C SER A 54 -13.89 -3.42 6.83
N PHE A 55 -14.29 -4.61 7.28
CA PHE A 55 -13.40 -5.77 7.39
C PHE A 55 -12.89 -6.22 6.02
N LEU A 56 -13.76 -6.33 5.01
CA LEU A 56 -13.39 -6.72 3.66
C LEU A 56 -12.43 -5.72 3.01
N LEU A 57 -12.62 -4.42 3.22
CA LEU A 57 -11.69 -3.36 2.76
C LEU A 57 -10.31 -3.46 3.43
N SER A 58 -10.21 -4.11 4.60
CA SER A 58 -8.94 -4.33 5.28
C SER A 58 -8.17 -5.57 4.77
N LEU A 59 -8.82 -6.50 4.05
CA LEU A 59 -8.16 -7.69 3.50
C LEU A 59 -7.10 -7.37 2.42
N PRO A 60 -7.34 -6.45 1.46
CA PRO A 60 -6.32 -6.01 0.52
C PRO A 60 -5.05 -5.49 1.19
N ILE A 61 -5.15 -4.92 2.39
CA ILE A 61 -3.99 -4.43 3.15
C ILE A 61 -3.07 -5.60 3.53
N LEU A 62 -3.63 -6.72 3.99
CA LEU A 62 -2.85 -7.91 4.34
C LEU A 62 -2.17 -8.52 3.10
N PHE A 63 -2.88 -8.58 1.97
CA PHE A 63 -2.31 -9.04 0.71
C PHE A 63 -1.15 -8.14 0.28
N SER A 64 -1.30 -6.82 0.39
CA SER A 64 -0.24 -5.86 0.09
C SER A 64 0.97 -6.02 1.00
N VAL A 65 0.78 -6.31 2.30
CA VAL A 65 1.88 -6.62 3.22
C VAL A 65 2.65 -7.86 2.76
N ILE A 66 1.95 -8.94 2.41
CA ILE A 66 2.59 -10.18 1.92
C ILE A 66 3.34 -9.91 0.62
N TRP A 67 2.73 -9.20 -0.32
CA TRP A 67 3.36 -8.81 -1.59
C TRP A 67 4.63 -7.97 -1.38
N LEU A 68 4.59 -6.98 -0.48
CA LEU A 68 5.73 -6.17 -0.10
C LEU A 68 6.86 -7.00 0.52
N LEU A 69 6.53 -7.96 1.38
CA LEU A 69 7.51 -8.84 2.00
C LEU A 69 8.13 -9.82 1.00
N TYR A 70 7.34 -10.32 0.05
CA TYR A 70 7.81 -11.19 -1.03
C TYR A 70 8.77 -10.45 -1.97
N MET A 71 8.40 -9.26 -2.45
CA MET A 71 9.23 -8.46 -3.37
C MET A 71 10.55 -8.02 -2.75
N ARG A 72 10.63 -7.88 -1.42
CA ARG A 72 11.88 -7.54 -0.71
C ARG A 72 13.06 -8.46 -1.05
N HIS A 73 12.81 -9.73 -1.38
CA HIS A 73 13.88 -10.70 -1.62
C HIS A 73 14.43 -10.66 -3.06
N TYR A 74 13.66 -10.12 -4.01
CA TYR A 74 13.98 -10.17 -5.44
C TYR A 74 14.59 -8.88 -5.98
N ASP A 75 14.56 -7.79 -5.22
CA ASP A 75 14.90 -6.47 -5.71
C ASP A 75 16.19 -5.88 -5.11
N CYS A 76 17.00 -5.23 -5.95
CA CYS A 76 18.19 -4.45 -5.58
C CYS A 76 17.90 -3.21 -4.71
N GLU A 77 16.66 -3.07 -4.25
CA GLU A 77 16.15 -2.00 -3.42
C GLU A 77 16.78 -1.97 -2.02
N ASN A 78 17.32 -3.11 -1.55
CA ASN A 78 18.00 -3.23 -0.25
C ASN A 78 19.21 -2.27 -0.12
N LEU A 79 19.84 -1.92 -1.24
CA LEU A 79 21.00 -1.03 -1.32
C LEU A 79 20.66 0.46 -1.21
N LEU A 80 19.38 0.83 -1.42
CA LEU A 80 18.92 2.21 -1.41
C LEU A 80 18.38 2.66 -0.04
N GLN A 81 18.62 1.96 1.08
CA GLN A 81 17.98 2.25 2.39
C GLN A 81 16.43 2.30 2.39
N LEU A 82 15.79 2.06 1.25
CA LEU A 82 14.38 1.74 1.07
C LEU A 82 13.87 0.65 2.04
N PRO A 83 14.66 -0.36 2.50
CA PRO A 83 14.19 -1.31 3.50
C PRO A 83 13.62 -0.66 4.77
N LYS A 84 14.15 0.48 5.25
CA LYS A 84 13.60 1.15 6.44
C LYS A 84 12.20 1.72 6.18
N LEU A 85 12.01 2.34 5.02
CA LEU A 85 10.71 2.86 4.60
C LEU A 85 9.70 1.72 4.35
N GLN A 86 10.14 0.65 3.70
CA GLN A 86 9.33 -0.53 3.42
C GLN A 86 8.87 -1.22 4.71
N VAL A 87 9.77 -1.39 5.69
CA VAL A 87 9.41 -1.92 7.02
C VAL A 87 8.43 -1.00 7.73
N GLY A 88 8.62 0.33 7.65
CA GLY A 88 7.68 1.31 8.20
C GLY A 88 6.28 1.21 7.57
N ILE A 89 6.19 1.06 6.24
CA ILE A 89 4.91 0.88 5.53
C ILE A 89 4.25 -0.43 5.95
N VAL A 90 5.00 -1.53 6.00
CA VAL A 90 4.47 -2.83 6.46
C VAL A 90 3.94 -2.74 7.89
N ALA A 91 4.71 -2.15 8.82
CA ALA A 91 4.27 -1.94 10.19
C ALA A 91 3.02 -1.06 10.28
N GLY A 92 2.99 0.06 9.53
CA GLY A 92 1.84 0.95 9.48
C GLY A 92 0.58 0.27 8.95
N LEU A 93 0.69 -0.54 7.90
CA LEU A 93 -0.41 -1.31 7.34
C LEU A 93 -0.97 -2.33 8.35
N VAL A 94 -0.10 -3.01 9.10
CA VAL A 94 -0.50 -3.93 10.17
C VAL A 94 -1.22 -3.17 11.29
N VAL A 95 -0.70 -2.01 11.70
CA VAL A 95 -1.35 -1.15 12.72
C VAL A 95 -2.73 -0.70 12.25
N VAL A 96 -2.88 -0.23 11.01
CA VAL A 96 -4.18 0.16 10.44
C VAL A 96 -5.17 -1.00 10.47
N PHE A 97 -4.74 -2.21 10.09
CA PHE A 97 -5.59 -3.39 10.14
C PHE A 97 -6.13 -3.66 11.55
N PHE A 98 -5.25 -3.72 12.56
CA PHE A 98 -5.69 -3.97 13.93
C PHE A 98 -6.55 -2.83 14.49
N VAL A 99 -6.14 -1.59 14.28
CA VAL A 99 -6.85 -0.40 14.80
C VAL A 99 -8.25 -0.28 14.19
N SER A 100 -8.40 -0.50 12.88
CA SER A 100 -9.72 -0.49 12.23
C SER A 100 -10.66 -1.55 12.82
N ASN A 101 -10.17 -2.77 13.08
CA ASN A 101 -10.97 -3.84 13.67
C ASN A 101 -11.32 -3.56 15.14
N ILE A 102 -10.35 -3.11 15.93
CA ILE A 102 -10.52 -2.79 17.35
C ILE A 102 -11.49 -1.62 17.54
N ALA A 103 -11.43 -0.59 16.69
CA ALA A 103 -12.31 0.56 16.79
C ALA A 103 -13.77 0.21 16.48
N VAL A 104 -14.03 -0.70 15.55
CA VAL A 104 -15.38 -1.23 15.30
C VAL A 104 -15.92 -1.94 16.55
N PHE A 105 -15.07 -2.68 17.27
CA PHE A 105 -15.46 -3.36 18.51
C PHE A 105 -15.71 -2.38 19.68
N LEU A 106 -14.81 -1.40 19.85
CA LEU A 106 -14.89 -0.38 20.91
C LEU A 106 -16.02 0.64 20.68
N ARG A 107 -16.57 0.72 19.46
CA ARG A 107 -17.65 1.64 19.08
C ARG A 107 -18.87 1.55 20.00
N SER A 108 -19.18 0.36 20.50
CA SER A 108 -20.31 0.12 21.41
C SER A 108 -20.17 0.83 22.78
N ARG A 109 -18.94 1.11 23.21
CA ARG A 109 -18.64 1.66 24.54
C ARG A 109 -18.09 3.08 24.49
N LEU A 110 -17.29 3.40 23.48
CA LEU A 110 -16.54 4.67 23.40
C LEU A 110 -16.49 5.22 21.95
N LEU A 111 -17.58 5.84 21.50
CA LEU A 111 -17.77 6.26 20.11
C LEU A 111 -16.73 7.30 19.62
N MET A 112 -16.54 8.38 20.38
CA MET A 112 -15.63 9.48 19.99
C MET A 112 -14.14 9.10 19.97
N PRO A 113 -13.56 8.47 21.02
CA PRO A 113 -12.14 8.13 20.99
C PRO A 113 -11.83 7.00 20.00
N ALA A 114 -12.78 6.09 19.72
CA ALA A 114 -12.61 5.08 18.69
C ALA A 114 -12.43 5.70 17.29
N LEU A 115 -13.18 6.76 16.97
CA LEU A 115 -13.00 7.48 15.70
C LEU A 115 -11.60 8.11 15.61
N ILE A 116 -11.20 8.86 16.64
CA ILE A 116 -9.88 9.53 16.65
C ILE A 116 -8.75 8.51 16.51
N LEU A 117 -8.84 7.38 17.22
CA LEU A 117 -7.85 6.31 17.19
C LEU A 117 -7.62 5.77 15.78
N VAL A 118 -8.67 5.67 14.94
CA VAL A 118 -8.52 5.17 13.55
C VAL A 118 -8.18 6.27 12.56
N MET A 119 -8.69 7.47 12.76
CA MET A 119 -8.46 8.57 11.81
C MET A 119 -6.98 8.98 11.78
N VAL A 120 -6.28 8.96 12.92
CA VAL A 120 -4.84 9.29 12.99
C VAL A 120 -3.99 8.39 12.08
N PRO A 121 -3.99 7.05 12.21
CA PRO A 121 -3.17 6.20 11.34
C PRO A 121 -3.64 6.24 9.87
N LEU A 122 -4.94 6.43 9.59
CA LEU A 122 -5.43 6.58 8.22
C LEU A 122 -4.95 7.86 7.55
N ILE A 123 -4.90 8.98 8.28
CA ILE A 123 -4.35 10.25 7.78
C ILE A 123 -2.85 10.10 7.51
N VAL A 124 -2.09 9.47 8.42
CA VAL A 124 -0.66 9.19 8.19
C VAL A 124 -0.47 8.30 6.96
N MET A 125 -1.31 7.29 6.78
CA MET A 125 -1.25 6.41 5.62
C MET A 125 -1.54 7.19 4.32
N LEU A 126 -2.52 8.10 4.33
CA LEU A 126 -2.85 8.99 3.22
C LEU A 126 -1.69 9.93 2.87
N THR A 127 -1.07 10.58 3.87
CA THR A 127 0.05 11.52 3.63
C THR A 127 1.28 10.80 3.07
N VAL A 128 1.60 9.60 3.58
CA VAL A 128 2.66 8.75 3.03
C VAL A 128 2.34 8.35 1.59
N GLY A 129 1.10 7.92 1.31
CA GLY A 129 0.67 7.58 -0.05
C GLY A 129 0.85 8.75 -1.03
N LEU A 130 0.44 9.95 -0.65
CA LEU A 130 0.61 11.18 -1.44
C LEU A 130 2.08 11.55 -1.66
N ALA A 131 2.94 11.33 -0.65
CA ALA A 131 4.38 11.55 -0.77
C ALA A 131 5.03 10.58 -1.78
N LEU A 132 4.63 9.32 -1.79
CA LEU A 132 5.12 8.31 -2.74
C LEU A 132 4.68 8.60 -4.19
N VAL A 133 3.47 9.14 -4.37
CA VAL A 133 2.99 9.59 -5.68
C VAL A 133 3.75 10.83 -6.17
N GLY A 134 4.38 11.58 -5.26
CA GLY A 134 5.11 12.81 -5.56
C GLY A 134 4.22 14.05 -5.62
N ALA A 135 3.08 14.05 -4.91
CA ALA A 135 2.20 15.22 -4.82
C ALA A 135 2.89 16.42 -4.15
N TYR A 136 3.79 16.17 -3.19
CA TYR A 136 4.57 17.20 -2.50
C TYR A 136 5.87 17.50 -3.26
N LYS A 137 5.79 18.38 -4.25
CA LYS A 137 6.91 18.72 -5.16
C LYS A 137 8.09 19.43 -4.45
N MET A 138 7.84 20.09 -3.32
CA MET A 138 8.83 20.93 -2.62
C MET A 138 9.62 20.21 -1.52
N GLU A 139 9.05 19.20 -0.86
CA GLU A 139 9.71 18.45 0.22
C GLU A 139 10.49 17.20 -0.28
N SER A 140 10.47 16.98 -1.61
CA SER A 140 10.80 15.68 -2.19
C SER A 140 12.26 15.26 -1.97
N ARG A 141 13.23 16.15 -1.79
CA ARG A 141 14.63 15.71 -1.70
C ARG A 141 15.01 15.07 -0.38
N SER A 142 14.31 15.34 0.72
CA SER A 142 14.59 14.79 2.06
C SER A 142 13.81 13.52 2.36
N ILE A 143 12.64 13.33 1.74
CA ILE A 143 11.77 12.17 1.99
C ILE A 143 12.29 10.94 1.24
N PRO A 144 12.66 9.85 1.94
CA PRO A 144 13.02 8.58 1.31
C PRO A 144 11.88 8.03 0.43
N GLY A 145 12.21 7.48 -0.73
CA GLY A 145 11.22 6.89 -1.66
C GLY A 145 10.51 7.88 -2.57
N SER A 146 10.72 9.19 -2.42
CA SER A 146 10.17 10.17 -3.34
C SER A 146 10.90 10.16 -4.71
N PRO A 147 10.28 10.66 -5.79
CA PRO A 147 10.91 10.68 -7.11
C PRO A 147 12.22 11.47 -7.16
N MET A 148 12.31 12.59 -6.42
CA MET A 148 13.50 13.45 -6.42
C MET A 148 14.63 12.86 -5.56
N TRP A 149 14.28 12.24 -4.43
CA TRP A 149 15.24 11.53 -3.57
C TRP A 149 15.86 10.35 -4.34
N LEU A 150 15.03 9.54 -5.01
CA LEU A 150 15.48 8.42 -5.85
C LEU A 150 16.43 8.90 -6.97
N LYS A 151 16.07 10.00 -7.65
CA LYS A 151 16.92 10.58 -8.70
C LYS A 151 18.29 10.97 -8.14
N SER A 152 18.33 11.61 -6.98
CA SER A 152 19.59 12.03 -6.36
C SER A 152 20.47 10.85 -5.96
N LYS A 153 19.87 9.74 -5.50
CA LYS A 153 20.63 8.55 -5.07
C LYS A 153 21.18 7.75 -6.24
N VAL A 154 20.40 7.57 -7.30
CA VAL A 154 20.82 6.85 -8.53
C VAL A 154 21.90 7.62 -9.30
N LEU A 155 21.88 8.95 -9.28
CA LEU A 155 22.90 9.78 -9.95
C LEU A 155 24.24 9.82 -9.21
N SER A 156 24.30 9.42 -7.93
CA SER A 156 25.56 9.37 -7.18
C SER A 156 26.36 8.11 -7.52
N ASP A 157 27.62 8.28 -7.95
CA ASP A 157 28.43 7.16 -8.47
C ASP A 157 28.79 6.12 -7.39
N GLU A 158 29.01 6.55 -6.14
CA GLU A 158 29.25 5.65 -5.01
C GLU A 158 28.07 4.70 -4.77
N SER A 159 26.85 5.22 -4.81
CA SER A 159 25.65 4.39 -4.63
C SER A 159 25.39 3.51 -5.86
N TRP A 160 25.68 4.03 -7.06
CA TRP A 160 25.48 3.31 -8.31
C TRP A 160 26.38 2.07 -8.42
N ASN A 161 27.60 2.10 -7.90
CA ASN A 161 28.50 0.94 -7.94
C ASN A 161 27.92 -0.30 -7.24
N ASN A 162 27.17 -0.12 -6.16
CA ASN A 162 26.49 -1.24 -5.50
C ASN A 162 25.19 -1.64 -6.24
N ILE A 163 24.46 -0.65 -6.78
CA ILE A 163 23.23 -0.91 -7.53
C ILE A 163 23.55 -1.73 -8.78
N LYS A 164 24.59 -1.37 -9.54
CA LYS A 164 24.96 -2.06 -10.77
C LYS A 164 25.41 -3.49 -10.52
N SER A 165 26.16 -3.76 -9.43
CA SER A 165 26.56 -5.13 -9.08
C SER A 165 25.33 -5.99 -8.77
N CYS A 166 24.35 -5.43 -8.05
CA CYS A 166 23.11 -6.16 -7.82
C CYS A 166 22.31 -6.39 -9.12
N ILE A 167 22.22 -5.41 -10.03
CA ILE A 167 21.54 -5.60 -11.32
C ILE A 167 22.19 -6.73 -12.11
N TYR A 168 23.53 -6.80 -12.09
CA TYR A 168 24.28 -7.91 -12.65
C TYR A 168 23.93 -9.25 -11.98
N ASP A 169 23.94 -9.31 -10.65
CA ASP A 169 23.63 -10.53 -9.87
C ASP A 169 22.20 -11.05 -10.09
N THR A 170 21.24 -10.15 -10.33
CA THR A 170 19.86 -10.55 -10.68
C THR A 170 19.73 -11.21 -12.05
N ARG A 171 20.81 -11.24 -12.85
CA ARG A 171 20.86 -11.88 -14.18
C ARG A 171 19.76 -11.41 -15.13
N THR A 172 19.35 -10.15 -15.00
CA THR A 172 18.25 -9.60 -15.80
C THR A 172 18.57 -9.62 -17.30
N CYS A 173 19.83 -9.34 -17.67
CA CYS A 173 20.26 -9.39 -19.07
C CYS A 173 20.43 -10.84 -19.57
N ASP A 174 20.84 -11.79 -18.72
CA ASP A 174 20.92 -13.20 -19.11
C ASP A 174 19.53 -13.79 -19.34
N ASP A 175 18.55 -13.46 -18.48
CA ASP A 175 17.17 -13.88 -18.65
C ASP A 175 16.56 -13.28 -19.93
N LEU A 176 16.92 -12.04 -20.27
CA LEU A 176 16.54 -11.43 -21.54
C LEU A 176 17.10 -12.21 -22.74
N ILE A 177 18.37 -12.62 -22.69
CA ILE A 177 18.99 -13.44 -23.73
C ILE A 177 18.24 -14.76 -23.87
N ALA A 178 18.03 -15.48 -22.77
CA ALA A 178 17.31 -16.76 -22.76
C ALA A 178 15.90 -16.62 -23.36
N ARG A 179 15.19 -15.55 -23.00
CA ARG A 179 13.84 -15.24 -23.52
C ARG A 179 13.87 -14.88 -25.00
N SER A 180 14.89 -14.15 -25.45
CA SER A 180 15.04 -13.73 -26.85
C SER A 180 15.33 -14.89 -27.81
N TYR A 181 15.94 -15.98 -27.33
CA TYR A 181 16.11 -17.20 -28.14
C TYR A 181 14.79 -17.91 -28.44
N VAL A 182 13.81 -17.79 -27.53
CA VAL A 182 12.51 -18.45 -27.65
C VAL A 182 11.52 -17.63 -28.51
N LEU A 183 11.70 -16.31 -28.59
CA LEU A 183 10.86 -15.39 -29.37
C LEU A 183 11.55 -14.99 -30.70
N LYS A 184 10.86 -15.17 -31.83
CA LYS A 184 11.36 -14.78 -33.17
C LYS A 184 11.69 -13.28 -33.24
N SER A 185 12.74 -12.94 -33.98
CA SER A 185 13.38 -11.60 -34.04
C SER A 185 12.47 -10.41 -34.42
N TYR A 186 11.32 -10.64 -35.06
CA TYR A 186 10.39 -9.56 -35.46
C TYR A 186 9.46 -9.11 -34.31
N ASP A 187 9.17 -9.98 -33.33
CA ASP A 187 8.33 -9.65 -32.16
C ASP A 187 9.14 -9.04 -31.00
N PHE A 188 10.47 -9.12 -31.07
CA PHE A 188 11.37 -8.59 -30.05
C PHE A 188 11.53 -7.06 -30.12
N THR A 189 11.31 -6.49 -31.31
CA THR A 189 11.28 -5.05 -31.54
C THR A 189 10.03 -4.44 -30.89
N THR A 190 10.23 -3.80 -29.73
CA THR A 190 9.45 -2.70 -29.12
C THR A 190 8.39 -2.97 -28.04
N SER A 191 7.86 -4.18 -27.81
CA SER A 191 6.62 -4.27 -26.99
C SER A 191 6.73 -4.85 -25.57
N LYS A 192 7.82 -5.53 -25.16
CA LYS A 192 7.86 -6.22 -23.85
C LYS A 192 9.14 -6.06 -23.02
N LEU A 193 10.04 -5.16 -23.39
CA LEU A 193 11.24 -4.89 -22.59
C LEU A 193 10.88 -4.01 -21.38
N SER A 194 11.26 -4.44 -20.19
CA SER A 194 11.25 -3.60 -19.01
C SER A 194 12.23 -2.43 -19.19
N PRO A 195 12.01 -1.29 -18.51
CA PRO A 195 12.89 -0.13 -18.63
C PRO A 195 14.37 -0.44 -18.33
N ILE A 196 14.63 -1.39 -17.42
CA ILE A 196 15.98 -1.83 -17.06
C ILE A 196 16.60 -2.69 -18.15
N GLU A 197 15.84 -3.61 -18.77
CA GLU A 197 16.31 -4.41 -19.91
C GLU A 197 16.67 -3.50 -21.09
N SER A 198 15.82 -2.51 -21.39
CA SER A 198 16.08 -1.57 -22.50
C SER A 198 17.26 -0.63 -22.25
N GLY A 199 17.56 -0.32 -20.98
CA GLY A 199 18.60 0.66 -20.63
C GLY A 199 19.97 0.04 -20.33
N CYS A 200 20.00 -1.19 -19.79
CA CYS A 200 21.24 -1.84 -19.35
C CYS A 200 21.71 -2.93 -20.31
N CYS A 201 20.78 -3.61 -21.00
CA CYS A 201 21.09 -4.80 -21.79
C CYS A 201 21.15 -4.53 -23.31
N ARG A 202 20.93 -3.29 -23.75
CA ARG A 202 20.97 -2.88 -25.16
C ARG A 202 21.66 -1.50 -25.26
N PRO A 203 22.39 -1.21 -26.36
CA PRO A 203 22.88 0.15 -26.62
C PRO A 203 21.72 1.12 -26.89
N ALA A 204 22.00 2.41 -26.72
CA ALA A 204 21.04 3.46 -27.06
C ALA A 204 20.69 3.45 -28.57
N ALA A 205 19.47 3.88 -28.89
CA ALA A 205 18.92 3.75 -30.25
C ALA A 205 19.64 4.62 -31.30
N ASN A 206 20.40 5.62 -30.85
CA ASN A 206 21.18 6.58 -31.63
C ASN A 206 22.64 6.14 -31.85
N CYS A 207 23.06 4.96 -31.38
CA CYS A 207 24.46 4.54 -31.47
C CYS A 207 24.90 3.90 -32.81
N ASP A 208 24.06 3.96 -33.86
CA ASP A 208 24.33 3.38 -35.20
C ASP A 208 24.95 1.97 -35.17
N MET A 209 24.47 1.13 -34.24
CA MET A 209 24.94 -0.24 -34.07
C MET A 209 24.02 -1.23 -34.79
N VAL A 210 24.61 -2.25 -35.40
CA VAL A 210 23.87 -3.32 -36.09
C VAL A 210 23.47 -4.39 -35.08
N TYR A 211 22.17 -4.68 -35.00
CA TYR A 211 21.63 -5.74 -34.17
C TYR A 211 22.17 -7.11 -34.61
N VAL A 212 22.62 -7.92 -33.65
CA VAL A 212 22.98 -9.32 -33.87
C VAL A 212 22.16 -10.22 -32.94
N ASN A 213 22.16 -9.92 -31.65
CA ASN A 213 21.38 -10.61 -30.63
C ASN A 213 20.93 -9.62 -29.54
N ALA A 214 20.08 -10.05 -28.60
CA ALA A 214 19.48 -9.19 -27.57
C ALA A 214 20.50 -8.26 -26.88
N THR A 215 21.63 -8.81 -26.45
CA THR A 215 22.71 -8.09 -25.76
C THR A 215 23.99 -7.95 -26.58
N PHE A 216 23.98 -8.35 -27.86
CA PHE A 216 25.15 -8.26 -28.74
C PHE A 216 24.85 -7.39 -29.96
N TRP A 217 25.62 -6.32 -30.08
CA TRP A 217 25.47 -5.31 -31.13
C TRP A 217 26.81 -5.03 -31.79
N ARG A 218 26.88 -5.11 -33.11
CA ARG A 218 28.11 -4.83 -33.85
C ARG A 218 28.20 -3.33 -34.12
N LYS A 219 29.32 -2.70 -33.77
CA LYS A 219 29.56 -1.29 -34.14
C LYS A 219 29.51 -1.16 -35.67
N GLY A 220 28.73 -0.21 -36.16
CA GLY A 220 28.71 0.13 -37.57
C GLY A 220 30.12 0.53 -38.03
N ASN A 221 30.42 0.23 -39.29
CA ASN A 221 31.64 0.65 -39.96
C ASN A 221 31.63 2.16 -40.19
N GLY A 222 31.97 2.94 -39.15
CA GLY A 222 32.34 4.34 -39.21
C GLY A 222 31.50 5.19 -40.16
N VAL A 223 30.17 5.18 -40.00
CA VAL A 223 29.33 6.19 -40.64
C VAL A 223 29.39 7.44 -39.77
N GLN A 224 29.64 8.58 -40.41
CA GLN A 224 29.72 9.86 -39.72
C GLN A 224 28.44 10.08 -38.92
N VAL A 225 28.61 10.26 -37.60
CA VAL A 225 27.57 10.77 -36.71
C VAL A 225 26.97 11.98 -37.40
N ASP A 226 25.70 11.90 -37.79
CA ASP A 226 25.02 13.08 -38.28
C ASP A 226 25.10 14.14 -37.16
N SER A 227 25.54 15.33 -37.50
CA SER A 227 25.70 16.43 -36.54
C SER A 227 24.34 17.06 -36.14
N SER A 228 23.22 16.39 -36.44
CA SER A 228 21.86 16.83 -36.12
C SER A 228 21.23 16.05 -34.95
N THR A 229 21.80 14.92 -34.55
CA THR A 229 21.44 14.18 -33.34
C THR A 229 22.49 14.42 -32.23
N PRO A 230 22.08 14.73 -30.99
CA PRO A 230 23.01 14.87 -29.89
C PRO A 230 23.81 13.57 -29.72
N TYR A 231 25.14 13.68 -29.81
CA TYR A 231 26.05 12.58 -29.52
C TYR A 231 25.78 12.03 -28.12
N ASP A 232 25.51 10.73 -28.04
CA ASP A 232 25.19 10.07 -26.78
C ASP A 232 26.43 9.39 -26.21
N ILE A 233 26.86 9.87 -25.05
CA ILE A 233 28.02 9.34 -24.33
C ILE A 233 27.83 7.86 -23.96
N ASP A 234 26.59 7.37 -23.91
CA ASP A 234 26.29 5.97 -23.64
C ASP A 234 26.78 5.04 -24.77
N CYS A 235 26.97 5.55 -26.00
CA CYS A 235 27.50 4.79 -27.12
C CYS A 235 28.98 4.39 -26.93
N ASP A 236 29.75 5.21 -26.22
CA ASP A 236 31.14 4.91 -25.87
C ASP A 236 31.24 3.95 -24.68
N LEU A 237 30.31 4.06 -23.74
CA LEU A 237 30.25 3.24 -22.53
C LEU A 237 29.74 1.82 -22.81
N TRP A 238 29.00 1.61 -23.92
CA TRP A 238 28.50 0.29 -24.30
C TRP A 238 29.61 -0.68 -24.68
N THR A 239 29.52 -1.91 -24.12
CA THR A 239 30.38 -3.03 -24.48
C THR A 239 29.55 -4.29 -24.75
N ASN A 240 30.06 -5.22 -25.57
CA ASN A 240 29.46 -6.55 -25.76
C ASN A 240 29.92 -7.58 -24.71
N ASP A 241 30.64 -7.15 -23.67
CA ASP A 241 31.01 -8.02 -22.56
C ASP A 241 29.82 -8.14 -21.60
N GLN A 242 29.35 -9.36 -21.36
CA GLN A 242 28.19 -9.63 -20.49
C GLN A 242 28.40 -9.16 -19.04
N THR A 243 29.66 -8.97 -18.61
CA THR A 243 29.99 -8.50 -17.26
C THR A 243 29.94 -6.97 -17.12
N ILE A 244 29.96 -6.22 -18.24
CA ILE A 244 30.04 -4.75 -18.24
C ILE A 244 28.81 -4.13 -18.91
N LEU A 245 28.39 -4.65 -20.08
CA LEU A 245 27.26 -4.18 -20.89
C LEU A 245 27.13 -2.63 -20.86
N CYS A 246 25.91 -2.10 -20.68
CA CYS A 246 25.66 -0.68 -20.44
C CYS A 246 25.44 -0.36 -18.96
N TYR A 247 25.99 -1.14 -18.02
CA TYR A 247 25.69 -0.94 -16.59
C TYR A 247 26.11 0.43 -16.04
N ASN A 248 27.04 1.15 -16.70
CA ASN A 248 27.42 2.51 -16.31
C ASN A 248 26.74 3.62 -17.14
N CYS A 249 25.91 3.27 -18.13
CA CYS A 249 25.24 4.22 -19.01
C CYS A 249 24.14 5.01 -18.29
N HIS A 250 23.87 6.22 -18.78
CA HIS A 250 22.74 7.03 -18.34
C HIS A 250 21.41 6.36 -18.65
N ALA A 251 21.28 5.67 -19.78
CA ALA A 251 20.12 4.86 -20.15
C ALA A 251 19.82 3.78 -19.10
N CYS A 252 20.85 3.09 -18.57
CA CYS A 252 20.68 2.08 -17.52
C CYS A 252 20.25 2.72 -16.18
N LYS A 253 20.91 3.81 -15.78
CA LYS A 253 20.52 4.61 -14.59
C LYS A 253 19.06 5.08 -14.69
N GLN A 254 18.63 5.59 -15.85
CA GLN A 254 17.26 6.05 -16.10
C GLN A 254 16.26 4.88 -16.15
N GLY A 255 16.63 3.76 -16.77
CA GLY A 255 15.83 2.55 -16.83
C GLY A 255 15.53 2.02 -15.42
N PHE A 256 16.56 1.89 -14.59
CA PHE A 256 16.41 1.52 -13.19
C PHE A 256 15.53 2.51 -12.42
N LEU A 257 15.78 3.81 -12.55
CA LEU A 257 14.98 4.86 -11.91
C LEU A 257 13.48 4.75 -12.30
N LYS A 258 13.18 4.53 -13.57
CA LYS A 258 11.80 4.41 -14.08
C LYS A 258 11.10 3.18 -13.51
N THR A 259 11.81 2.05 -13.43
CA THR A 259 11.30 0.82 -12.81
C THR A 259 10.94 1.04 -11.35
N ILE A 260 11.86 1.59 -10.55
CA ILE A 260 11.61 1.86 -9.12
C ILE A 260 10.49 2.89 -8.95
N LYS A 261 10.53 4.02 -9.66
CA LYS A 261 9.49 5.04 -9.58
C LYS A 261 8.11 4.46 -9.91
N GLY A 262 8.01 3.60 -10.93
CA GLY A 262 6.75 2.95 -11.32
C GLY A 262 6.18 2.06 -10.21
N LYS A 263 7.03 1.27 -9.53
CA LYS A 263 6.61 0.42 -8.40
C LYS A 263 6.09 1.25 -7.22
N TRP A 264 6.89 2.24 -6.78
CA TRP A 264 6.55 3.09 -5.64
C TRP A 264 5.34 3.97 -5.91
N TRP A 265 5.16 4.42 -7.16
CA TRP A 265 3.95 5.14 -7.57
C TRP A 265 2.70 4.25 -7.50
N LYS A 266 2.75 3.00 -7.99
CA LYS A 266 1.63 2.05 -7.88
C LYS A 266 1.27 1.77 -6.41
N LEU A 267 2.29 1.60 -5.56
CA LEU A 267 2.08 1.44 -4.12
C LEU A 267 1.45 2.68 -3.48
N GLY A 268 1.96 3.88 -3.82
CA GLY A 268 1.41 5.15 -3.34
C GLY A 268 -0.06 5.34 -3.73
N VAL A 269 -0.41 5.06 -4.99
CA VAL A 269 -1.80 5.09 -5.48
C VAL A 269 -2.67 4.11 -4.68
N PHE A 270 -2.20 2.88 -4.48
CA PHE A 270 -2.92 1.88 -3.68
C PHE A 270 -3.19 2.38 -2.25
N LEU A 271 -2.18 2.95 -1.57
CA LEU A 271 -2.31 3.50 -0.23
C LEU A 271 -3.35 4.63 -0.20
N VAL A 272 -3.25 5.61 -1.11
CA VAL A 272 -4.20 6.73 -1.19
C VAL A 272 -5.63 6.25 -1.38
N VAL A 273 -5.85 5.35 -2.34
CA VAL A 273 -7.19 4.83 -2.65
C VAL A 273 -7.77 4.07 -1.46
N MET A 274 -6.98 3.19 -0.84
CA MET A 274 -7.43 2.42 0.33
C MET A 274 -7.69 3.32 1.55
N ALA A 275 -6.88 4.35 1.77
CA ALA A 275 -7.08 5.31 2.85
C ALA A 275 -8.42 6.02 2.69
N ILE A 276 -8.74 6.49 1.48
CA ILE A 276 -9.99 7.19 1.19
C ILE A 276 -11.19 6.27 1.45
N PHE A 277 -11.16 5.02 0.97
CA PHE A 277 -12.24 4.07 1.22
C PHE A 277 -12.42 3.74 2.71
N LEU A 278 -11.33 3.54 3.45
CA LEU A 278 -11.40 3.27 4.89
C LEU A 278 -11.89 4.49 5.67
N ILE A 279 -11.39 5.69 5.38
CA ILE A 279 -11.86 6.94 5.97
C ILE A 279 -13.36 7.11 5.72
N ALA A 280 -13.81 6.96 4.47
CA ALA A 280 -15.22 7.08 4.12
C ALA A 280 -16.08 6.04 4.86
N SER A 281 -15.64 4.79 4.93
CA SER A 281 -16.37 3.72 5.63
C SER A 281 -16.53 4.02 7.12
N HIS A 282 -15.46 4.49 7.78
CA HIS A 282 -15.46 4.76 9.22
C HIS A 282 -16.21 6.04 9.57
N LEU A 283 -16.13 7.08 8.72
CA LEU A 283 -16.94 8.28 8.86
C LEU A 283 -18.43 7.98 8.66
N LEU A 284 -18.79 7.19 7.64
CA LEU A 284 -20.18 6.80 7.40
C LEU A 284 -20.74 6.00 8.58
N LEU A 285 -19.98 5.03 9.08
CA LEU A 285 -20.32 4.31 10.31
C LEU A 285 -20.55 5.31 11.44
N PHE A 286 -19.59 6.19 11.73
CA PHE A 286 -19.70 7.17 12.81
C PHE A 286 -20.97 8.04 12.70
N VAL A 287 -21.23 8.62 11.51
CA VAL A 287 -22.41 9.47 11.26
C VAL A 287 -23.71 8.71 11.51
N ILE A 288 -23.83 7.47 11.03
CA ILE A 288 -25.03 6.64 11.25
C ILE A 288 -25.27 6.40 12.74
N THR A 289 -24.21 6.10 13.52
CA THR A 289 -24.35 5.95 14.98
C THR A 289 -24.71 7.23 15.70
N MET A 290 -24.15 8.36 15.27
CA MET A 290 -24.45 9.65 15.88
C MET A 290 -25.89 10.08 15.60
N TRP A 291 -26.36 9.89 14.37
CA TRP A 291 -27.75 10.18 14.00
C TRP A 291 -28.73 9.38 14.86
N GLU A 292 -28.40 8.14 15.17
CA GLU A 292 -29.22 7.29 16.04
C GLU A 292 -29.25 7.79 17.50
N HIS A 293 -28.12 8.24 18.04
CA HIS A 293 -28.04 8.68 19.44
C HIS A 293 -28.62 10.07 19.71
N TYR A 294 -28.60 10.97 18.72
CA TYR A 294 -28.97 12.38 18.89
C TYR A 294 -30.18 12.82 18.06
N GLY A 295 -30.57 12.06 17.03
CA GLY A 295 -31.67 12.39 16.12
C GLY A 295 -32.99 11.66 16.43
N GLY A 296 -33.04 10.92 17.54
CA GLY A 296 -34.24 10.24 18.06
C GLY A 296 -34.91 11.00 19.18
#